data_AF-A0A7Y5LI14-F1
#
_entry.id   AF-A0A7Y5LI14-F1
#
_cell.length_a   1.000
_cell.length_b   1.000
_cell.length_c   1.000
_cell.angle_alpha   90.00
_cell.angle_beta   90.00
_cell.angle_gamma   90.00
#
_symmetry.space_group_name_H-M   'P 1'
#
loop_
_entity.id
_entity.type
_entity.pdbx_description
1 polymer ?
#
loop_
_entity_poly.entity_id
_entity_poly.type
_entity_poly.pdbx_seq_one_letter_code
_entity_poly.pdbx_strand_id
1 'polypeptide(L)'
;MLVTNTKGNYSFIRGIAPYSAGAVAGEGYEIVHARFLQPIPLSSGFERVRGHLAGIKRPVEALCGMELRSPRPFTFQGFNDFNAGYVRVLTGWGVVVDKMNPVARTNVAPEVAAPSTPSLYGFSYTVPSSTKKKTFVVAGAGELPEGSLDPHDVVRRGETSADALREKARFVMGLMTARLKELGAGWEMATSVNVYTAHPICEMLAGDILRPMGASAIHGVTWYYSRPPIVSIEYEMDVRGCEREIVLS
;
A
#
# COMPACT_ATOMS: atom_id res chain seq x y z
N MET A 1 -14.93 -8.88 4.91
CA MET A 1 -14.79 -9.62 6.19
C MET A 1 -13.32 -9.84 6.44
N LEU A 2 -12.83 -9.54 7.64
CA LEU A 2 -11.41 -9.70 7.98
C LEU A 2 -11.03 -11.17 8.10
N VAL A 3 -9.86 -11.52 7.58
CA VAL A 3 -9.22 -12.83 7.73
C VAL A 3 -8.08 -12.70 8.72
N THR A 4 -8.01 -13.60 9.70
CA THR A 4 -7.01 -13.54 10.77
C THR A 4 -5.75 -14.32 10.40
N ASN A 5 -4.59 -13.66 10.43
CA ASN A 5 -3.28 -14.30 10.40
C ASN A 5 -2.73 -14.41 11.82
N THR A 6 -3.01 -15.53 12.50
CA THR A 6 -2.58 -15.74 13.89
C THR A 6 -1.06 -15.83 14.05
N LYS A 7 -0.34 -16.36 13.06
CA LYS A 7 1.14 -16.41 13.07
C LYS A 7 1.76 -15.02 12.97
N GLY A 8 1.10 -14.13 12.24
CA GLY A 8 1.50 -12.75 12.05
C GLY A 8 0.96 -11.77 13.08
N ASN A 9 -0.01 -12.15 13.91
CA ASN A 9 -0.70 -11.29 14.86
C ASN A 9 -1.38 -10.05 14.24
N TYR A 10 -2.02 -10.24 13.09
CA TYR A 10 -2.85 -9.22 12.44
C TYR A 10 -4.02 -9.86 11.70
N SER A 11 -5.00 -9.05 11.33
CA SER A 11 -6.07 -9.43 10.41
C SER A 11 -5.99 -8.59 9.15
N PHE A 12 -6.47 -9.12 8.02
CA PHE A 12 -6.37 -8.46 6.72
C PHE A 12 -7.68 -8.53 5.94
N ILE A 13 -7.85 -7.59 5.01
CA ILE A 13 -8.94 -7.60 4.02
C ILE A 13 -8.47 -8.37 2.81
N ARG A 14 -9.27 -9.32 2.35
CA ARG A 14 -9.00 -10.02 1.08
C ARG A 14 -8.90 -9.02 -0.07
N GLY A 15 -7.77 -9.05 -0.77
CA GLY A 15 -7.58 -8.31 -2.02
C GLY A 15 -7.51 -9.24 -3.22
N ILE A 16 -6.73 -8.83 -4.22
CA ILE A 16 -6.40 -9.64 -5.40
C ILE A 16 -5.22 -10.58 -5.13
N ALA A 17 -4.95 -11.54 -6.02
CA ALA A 17 -3.89 -12.53 -5.82
C ALA A 17 -2.52 -11.93 -5.40
N PRO A 18 -2.08 -10.77 -5.93
CA PRO A 18 -0.80 -10.17 -5.54
C PRO A 18 -0.74 -9.56 -4.13
N TYR A 19 -1.84 -9.18 -3.49
CA TYR A 19 -1.83 -8.47 -2.18
C TYR A 19 -3.20 -8.43 -1.49
N SER A 20 -3.19 -8.22 -0.16
CA SER A 20 -4.39 -7.87 0.61
C SER A 20 -4.78 -6.40 0.42
N ALA A 21 -6.06 -6.05 0.55
CA ALA A 21 -6.50 -4.66 0.44
C ALA A 21 -6.08 -3.79 1.64
N GLY A 22 -5.68 -4.43 2.74
CA GLY A 22 -5.15 -3.78 3.94
C GLY A 22 -4.98 -4.77 5.08
N ALA A 23 -4.26 -4.36 6.12
CA ALA A 23 -4.03 -5.13 7.33
C ALA A 23 -4.13 -4.24 8.59
N VAL A 24 -4.57 -4.82 9.69
CA VAL A 24 -4.72 -4.16 11.00
C VAL A 24 -4.14 -5.05 12.09
N ALA A 25 -3.35 -4.48 13.00
CA ALA A 25 -2.74 -5.24 14.09
C ALA A 25 -3.79 -5.92 14.97
N GLY A 26 -3.47 -7.12 15.45
CA GLY A 26 -4.24 -7.81 16.48
C GLY A 26 -4.04 -7.18 17.86
N GLU A 27 -4.87 -7.59 18.82
CA GLU A 27 -4.76 -7.12 20.20
C GLU A 27 -3.38 -7.44 20.82
N GLY A 28 -2.79 -6.45 21.51
CA GLY A 28 -1.45 -6.57 22.10
C GLY A 28 -0.31 -6.41 21.08
N TYR A 29 -0.61 -6.01 19.85
CA TYR A 29 0.36 -5.73 18.80
C TYR A 29 0.13 -4.35 18.17
N GLU A 30 1.19 -3.82 17.57
CA GLU A 30 1.11 -2.67 16.66
C GLU A 30 1.83 -2.99 15.35
N ILE A 31 1.45 -2.29 14.28
CA ILE A 31 2.19 -2.26 13.02
C ILE A 31 3.24 -1.16 13.08
N VAL A 32 4.49 -1.53 12.83
CA VAL A 32 5.61 -0.62 12.59
C VAL A 32 5.84 -0.51 11.09
N HIS A 33 6.04 0.71 10.62
CA HIS A 33 6.51 0.96 9.25
C HIS A 33 8.03 1.11 9.25
N ALA A 34 8.74 0.33 8.42
CA ALA A 34 10.17 0.46 8.21
C ALA A 34 10.45 0.77 6.74
N ARG A 35 11.27 1.78 6.48
CA ARG A 35 11.67 2.16 5.12
C ARG A 35 13.18 2.26 4.98
N PHE A 36 13.65 2.20 3.75
CA PHE A 36 15.04 2.48 3.42
C PHE A 36 15.21 3.96 3.08
N LEU A 37 16.41 4.50 3.28
CA LEU A 37 16.73 5.84 2.80
C LEU A 37 16.65 5.93 1.27
N GLN A 38 17.17 4.91 0.60
CA GLN A 38 17.08 4.70 -0.85
C GLN A 38 16.43 3.34 -1.12
N PRO A 39 15.53 3.20 -2.11
CA PRO A 39 14.99 1.91 -2.47
C PRO A 39 16.11 0.92 -2.81
N ILE A 40 15.99 -0.32 -2.35
CA ILE A 40 16.95 -1.38 -2.63
C ILE A 40 16.37 -2.41 -3.61
N PRO A 41 17.17 -3.05 -4.49
CA PRO A 41 16.66 -4.05 -5.42
C PRO A 41 15.81 -5.11 -4.71
N LEU A 42 14.65 -5.46 -5.27
CA LEU A 42 13.63 -6.27 -4.59
C LEU A 42 14.18 -7.64 -4.11
N SER A 43 15.06 -8.27 -4.88
CA SER A 43 15.71 -9.52 -4.48
C SER A 43 16.50 -9.37 -3.16
N SER A 44 17.28 -8.29 -3.02
CA SER A 44 17.97 -7.96 -1.77
C SER A 44 16.99 -7.49 -0.69
N GLY A 45 15.93 -6.78 -1.09
CA GLY A 45 14.85 -6.34 -0.20
C GLY A 45 14.20 -7.48 0.56
N PHE A 46 13.93 -8.60 -0.10
CA PHE A 46 13.41 -9.80 0.55
C PHE A 46 14.32 -10.32 1.67
N GLU A 47 15.64 -10.38 1.43
CA GLU A 47 16.61 -10.78 2.45
C GLU A 47 16.68 -9.77 3.60
N ARG A 48 16.60 -8.47 3.30
CA ARG A 48 16.58 -7.41 4.33
C ARG A 48 15.33 -7.47 5.21
N VAL A 49 14.15 -7.77 4.66
CA VAL A 49 12.93 -7.99 5.43
C VAL A 49 13.08 -9.17 6.39
N ARG A 50 13.54 -10.33 5.88
CA ARG A 50 13.74 -11.52 6.71
C ARG A 50 14.77 -11.31 7.80
N GLY A 51 15.91 -10.71 7.46
CA GLY A 51 16.98 -10.40 8.39
C GLY A 51 16.51 -9.44 9.49
N HIS A 52 15.76 -8.41 9.13
CA HIS A 52 15.18 -7.47 10.08
C HIS A 52 14.22 -8.17 11.06
N LEU A 53 13.23 -8.91 10.54
CA LEU A 53 12.26 -9.64 11.37
C LEU A 53 12.93 -10.65 12.29
N ALA A 54 13.90 -11.41 11.78
CA ALA A 54 14.68 -12.34 12.59
C ALA A 54 15.46 -11.63 13.70
N GLY A 55 16.09 -10.49 13.39
CA GLY A 55 16.85 -9.69 14.36
C GLY A 55 15.99 -9.16 15.51
N ILE A 56 14.73 -8.83 15.25
CA ILE A 56 13.76 -8.42 16.28
C ILE A 56 12.92 -9.58 16.82
N LYS A 57 13.29 -10.84 16.52
CA LYS A 57 12.64 -12.07 16.97
C LYS A 57 11.15 -12.13 16.59
N ARG A 58 10.79 -11.61 15.41
CA ARG A 58 9.45 -11.74 14.82
C ARG A 58 9.47 -12.80 13.70
N PRO A 59 8.40 -13.60 13.58
CA PRO A 59 8.26 -14.55 12.47
C PRO A 59 8.09 -13.80 11.16
N VAL A 60 8.41 -14.44 10.02
CA VAL A 60 8.25 -13.81 8.70
C VAL A 60 6.77 -13.53 8.39
N GLU A 61 5.87 -14.33 8.96
CA GLU A 61 4.42 -14.16 8.90
C GLU A 61 3.94 -12.85 9.55
N ALA A 62 4.77 -12.16 10.33
CA ALA A 62 4.46 -10.83 10.87
C ALA A 62 4.50 -9.71 9.82
N LEU A 63 5.07 -9.97 8.63
CA LEU A 63 5.02 -9.06 7.49
C LEU A 63 3.56 -8.84 7.06
N CYS A 64 3.13 -7.59 6.99
CA CYS A 64 1.76 -7.21 6.64
C CYS A 64 1.67 -6.10 5.59
N GLY A 65 2.79 -5.49 5.18
CA GLY A 65 2.82 -4.51 4.10
C GLY A 65 4.14 -4.49 3.35
N MET A 66 4.10 -4.19 2.04
CA MET A 66 5.28 -3.93 1.21
C MET A 66 5.05 -2.72 0.28
N GLU A 67 6.02 -1.83 0.23
CA GLU A 67 6.02 -0.64 -0.62
C GLU A 67 7.12 -0.76 -1.66
N LEU A 68 6.73 -0.81 -2.94
CA LEU A 68 7.64 -1.03 -4.06
C LEU A 68 7.76 0.22 -4.93
N ARG A 69 8.92 0.37 -5.56
CA ARG A 69 9.19 1.33 -6.62
C ARG A 69 9.68 0.58 -7.85
N SER A 70 8.99 0.75 -8.96
CA SER A 70 9.31 0.11 -10.24
C SER A 70 9.95 1.12 -11.21
N PRO A 71 10.74 0.66 -12.21
CA PRO A 71 11.39 1.56 -13.15
C PRO A 71 10.41 2.35 -14.03
N ARG A 72 9.25 1.75 -14.29
CA ARG A 72 8.16 2.29 -15.12
C ARG A 72 6.86 1.53 -14.81
N PRO A 73 5.68 2.08 -15.15
CA PRO A 73 4.43 1.33 -15.11
C PRO A 73 4.48 0.09 -16.01
N PHE A 74 3.71 -0.93 -15.65
CA PHE A 74 3.57 -2.18 -16.39
C PHE A 74 2.37 -2.14 -17.32
N THR A 75 2.40 -2.98 -18.36
CA THR A 75 1.16 -3.46 -19.00
C THR A 75 0.41 -4.38 -18.02
N PHE A 76 -0.87 -4.65 -18.25
CA PHE A 76 -1.61 -5.62 -17.42
C PHE A 76 -0.95 -7.01 -17.41
N GLN A 77 -0.48 -7.49 -18.56
CA GLN A 77 0.27 -8.76 -18.63
C GLN A 77 1.57 -8.68 -17.84
N GLY A 78 2.37 -7.62 -18.04
CA GLY A 78 3.63 -7.45 -17.31
C GLY A 78 3.43 -7.31 -15.80
N PHE A 79 2.33 -6.72 -15.37
CA PHE A 79 1.93 -6.65 -13.96
C PHE A 79 1.64 -8.04 -13.41
N ASN A 80 0.89 -8.87 -14.14
CA ASN A 80 0.62 -10.26 -13.76
C ASN A 80 1.90 -11.09 -13.67
N ASP A 81 2.78 -10.99 -14.66
CA ASP A 81 4.05 -11.72 -14.71
C ASP A 81 4.98 -11.34 -13.55
N PHE A 82 5.11 -10.04 -13.29
CA PHE A 82 5.85 -9.50 -12.14
C PHE A 82 5.30 -10.07 -10.82
N ASN A 83 3.97 -10.01 -10.65
CA ASN A 83 3.31 -10.45 -9.43
C ASN A 83 3.40 -11.96 -9.22
N ALA A 84 3.44 -12.77 -10.27
CA ALA A 84 3.64 -14.21 -10.14
C ALA A 84 4.97 -14.53 -9.46
N GLY A 85 6.05 -13.80 -9.78
CA GLY A 85 7.34 -13.93 -9.10
C GLY A 85 7.28 -13.54 -7.63
N TYR A 86 6.67 -12.39 -7.34
CA TYR A 86 6.47 -11.89 -5.98
C TYR A 86 5.67 -12.87 -5.10
N VAL A 87 4.53 -13.36 -5.61
CA VAL A 87 3.67 -14.31 -4.89
C VAL A 87 4.40 -15.64 -4.64
N ARG A 88 5.22 -16.12 -5.59
CA ARG A 88 6.04 -17.32 -5.38
C ARG A 88 7.00 -17.18 -4.20
N VAL A 89 7.63 -16.01 -4.04
CA VAL A 89 8.52 -15.75 -2.89
C VAL A 89 7.74 -15.80 -1.58
N LEU A 90 6.63 -15.08 -1.48
CA LEU A 90 5.81 -15.07 -0.24
C LEU A 90 5.21 -16.44 0.08
N THR A 91 4.86 -17.21 -0.95
CA THR A 91 4.41 -18.60 -0.80
C THR A 91 5.54 -19.48 -0.27
N GLY A 92 6.74 -19.34 -0.82
CA GLY A 92 7.94 -20.05 -0.34
C GLY A 92 8.30 -19.71 1.11
N TRP A 93 7.90 -18.55 1.61
CA TRP A 93 8.06 -18.17 3.03
C TRP A 93 6.98 -18.75 3.94
N GLY A 94 5.89 -19.31 3.39
CA GLY A 94 4.75 -19.77 4.17
C GLY A 94 3.88 -18.64 4.75
N VAL A 95 3.99 -17.42 4.20
CA VAL A 95 3.20 -16.24 4.64
C VAL A 95 1.73 -16.32 4.21
N VAL A 96 1.43 -17.04 3.13
CA VAL A 96 0.08 -17.14 2.57
C VAL A 96 -0.87 -17.87 3.54
N VAL A 97 -2.05 -17.26 3.79
CA VAL A 97 -3.08 -17.78 4.69
C VAL A 97 -4.27 -18.24 3.85
N ASP A 98 -4.61 -19.53 3.89
CA ASP A 98 -5.75 -20.10 3.13
C ASP A 98 -5.78 -19.69 1.64
N LYS A 99 -4.62 -19.75 0.98
CA LYS A 99 -4.39 -19.32 -0.42
C LYS A 99 -4.55 -17.83 -0.67
N MET A 100 -4.70 -17.00 0.37
CA MET A 100 -4.77 -15.55 0.29
C MET A 100 -3.44 -14.92 0.71
N ASN A 101 -2.98 -13.94 -0.05
CA ASN A 101 -1.83 -13.15 0.35
C ASN A 101 -2.27 -12.14 1.43
N PRO A 102 -1.76 -12.23 2.68
CA PRO A 102 -2.17 -11.31 3.73
C PRO A 102 -1.43 -9.97 3.69
N VAL A 103 -0.39 -9.85 2.86
CA VAL A 103 0.48 -8.68 2.78
C VAL A 103 -0.14 -7.61 1.88
N ALA A 104 -0.40 -6.43 2.44
CA ALA A 104 -0.85 -5.26 1.70
C ALA A 104 0.29 -4.72 0.83
N ARG A 105 -0.03 -4.03 -0.27
CA ARG A 105 1.03 -3.56 -1.16
C ARG A 105 0.71 -2.26 -1.87
N THR A 106 1.73 -1.42 -1.95
CA THR A 106 1.81 -0.30 -2.90
C THR A 106 2.94 -0.56 -3.88
N ASN A 107 2.73 -0.35 -5.17
CA ASN A 107 3.81 -0.38 -6.16
C ASN A 107 3.60 0.76 -7.13
N VAL A 108 4.59 1.65 -7.28
CA VAL A 108 4.48 2.83 -8.14
C VAL A 108 5.78 3.04 -8.90
N ALA A 109 5.75 3.82 -9.96
CA ALA A 109 6.90 4.16 -10.77
C ALA A 109 7.23 5.66 -10.64
N PRO A 110 8.31 6.04 -9.94
CA PRO A 110 8.75 7.43 -9.90
C PRO A 110 9.01 7.99 -11.30
N GLU A 111 8.57 9.22 -11.58
CA GLU A 111 8.88 9.89 -12.86
C GLU A 111 10.32 10.44 -12.87
N VAL A 112 10.85 10.75 -11.69
CA VAL A 112 12.20 11.27 -11.50
C VAL A 112 12.99 10.30 -10.62
N ALA A 113 14.22 10.00 -11.02
CA ALA A 113 15.13 9.10 -10.31
C ALA A 113 14.51 7.71 -10.02
N ALA A 114 13.75 7.17 -10.98
CA ALA A 114 13.25 5.81 -10.91
C ALA A 114 14.41 4.80 -10.72
N PRO A 115 14.23 3.76 -9.89
CA PRO A 115 15.23 2.71 -9.78
C PRO A 115 15.37 1.96 -11.11
N SER A 116 16.54 1.39 -11.38
CA SER A 116 16.78 0.60 -12.61
C SER A 116 16.08 -0.75 -12.61
N THR A 117 15.70 -1.26 -11.43
CA THR A 117 14.94 -2.51 -11.24
C THR A 117 13.82 -2.30 -10.22
N PRO A 118 12.76 -3.14 -10.22
CA PRO A 118 11.80 -3.16 -9.12
C PRO A 118 12.52 -3.27 -7.78
N SER A 119 12.20 -2.34 -6.88
CA SER A 119 12.94 -2.09 -5.65
C SER A 119 12.00 -1.94 -4.46
N LEU A 120 12.43 -2.40 -3.30
CA LEU A 120 11.74 -2.25 -2.03
C LEU A 120 12.04 -0.87 -1.44
N TYR A 121 11.00 -0.06 -1.22
CA TYR A 121 11.09 1.22 -0.54
C TYR A 121 10.86 1.09 0.96
N GLY A 122 9.87 0.29 1.34
CA GLY A 122 9.53 0.05 2.74
C GLY A 122 8.66 -1.18 2.92
N PHE A 123 8.44 -1.55 4.17
CA PHE A 123 7.62 -2.68 4.57
C PHE A 123 7.05 -2.44 5.96
N SER A 124 5.95 -3.13 6.24
CA SER A 124 5.24 -3.01 7.52
C SER A 124 5.09 -4.38 8.17
N TYR A 125 5.22 -4.42 9.48
CA TYR A 125 5.18 -5.66 10.25
C TYR A 125 4.66 -5.44 11.66
N THR A 126 4.17 -6.51 12.29
CA THR A 126 3.68 -6.44 13.66
C THR A 126 4.78 -6.63 14.71
N VAL A 127 4.67 -5.88 15.81
CA VAL A 127 5.45 -6.08 17.04
C VAL A 127 4.51 -6.08 18.26
N PRO A 128 4.85 -6.80 19.34
CA PRO A 128 4.12 -6.66 20.60
C PRO A 128 4.11 -5.21 21.06
N SER A 129 2.97 -4.73 21.53
CA SER A 129 2.80 -3.36 22.00
C SER A 129 1.70 -3.25 23.04
N SER A 130 1.84 -2.30 23.96
CA SER A 130 0.82 -1.93 24.94
C SER A 130 -0.12 -0.83 24.43
N THR A 131 0.12 -0.31 23.22
CA THR A 131 -0.73 0.73 22.63
C THR A 131 -2.18 0.27 22.55
N LYS A 132 -3.10 1.20 22.85
CA LYS A 132 -4.54 0.97 22.73
C LYS A 132 -5.10 1.47 21.40
N LYS A 133 -4.31 2.22 20.64
CA LYS A 133 -4.69 2.69 19.31
C LYS A 133 -4.49 1.58 18.30
N LYS A 134 -5.46 1.42 17.40
CA LYS A 134 -5.31 0.51 16.26
C LYS A 134 -4.27 1.07 15.30
N THR A 135 -3.39 0.19 14.84
CA THR A 135 -2.43 0.49 13.78
C THR A 135 -2.73 -0.39 12.58
N PHE A 136 -2.61 0.19 11.40
CA PHE A 136 -3.09 -0.41 10.16
C PHE A 136 -2.30 0.09 8.95
N VAL A 137 -2.38 -0.67 7.86
CA VAL A 137 -1.94 -0.28 6.53
C VAL A 137 -3.06 -0.59 5.54
N VAL A 138 -3.30 0.32 4.60
CA VAL A 138 -4.20 0.13 3.47
C VAL A 138 -3.32 0.02 2.23
N ALA A 139 -3.57 -0.99 1.39
CA ALA A 139 -2.81 -1.16 0.16
C ALA A 139 -3.06 -0.01 -0.83
N GLY A 140 -2.12 0.19 -1.74
CA GLY A 140 -2.32 1.07 -2.90
C GLY A 140 -3.56 0.65 -3.70
N ALA A 141 -4.37 1.62 -4.10
CA ALA A 141 -5.40 1.43 -5.12
C ALA A 141 -5.46 2.62 -6.07
N GLY A 142 -5.49 2.30 -7.37
CA GLY A 142 -5.73 3.26 -8.43
C GLY A 142 -7.21 3.49 -8.71
N GLU A 143 -7.52 4.28 -9.72
CA GLU A 143 -8.89 4.57 -10.18
C GLU A 143 -9.59 3.38 -10.89
N LEU A 144 -9.51 2.18 -10.32
CA LEU A 144 -10.05 0.94 -10.84
C LEU A 144 -10.89 0.24 -9.74
N PRO A 145 -12.09 -0.28 -10.05
CA PRO A 145 -12.90 -1.02 -9.08
C PRO A 145 -12.13 -2.17 -8.41
N GLU A 146 -12.39 -2.37 -7.13
CA GLU A 146 -11.76 -3.41 -6.33
C GLU A 146 -11.95 -4.79 -7.00
N GLY A 147 -10.84 -5.50 -7.23
CA GLY A 147 -10.86 -6.82 -7.87
C GLY A 147 -10.92 -6.81 -9.40
N SER A 148 -11.17 -5.67 -10.06
CA SER A 148 -11.07 -5.59 -11.52
C SER A 148 -9.61 -5.59 -11.96
N LEU A 149 -9.35 -6.27 -13.08
CA LEU A 149 -8.10 -6.22 -13.84
C LEU A 149 -8.40 -5.90 -15.32
N ASP A 150 -9.55 -5.30 -15.58
CA ASP A 150 -9.97 -4.91 -16.93
C ASP A 150 -9.59 -3.44 -17.19
N PRO A 151 -8.77 -3.15 -18.21
CA PRO A 151 -8.49 -1.78 -18.62
C PRO A 151 -9.75 -0.92 -18.90
N HIS A 152 -10.89 -1.52 -19.26
CA HIS A 152 -12.13 -0.81 -19.57
C HIS A 152 -12.85 -0.29 -18.32
N ASP A 153 -12.57 -0.86 -17.15
CA ASP A 153 -13.18 -0.44 -15.88
C ASP A 153 -12.45 0.77 -15.25
N VAL A 154 -11.34 1.21 -15.84
CA VAL A 154 -10.59 2.39 -15.37
C VAL A 154 -11.46 3.64 -15.48
N VAL A 155 -11.67 4.31 -14.35
CA VAL A 155 -12.46 5.54 -14.29
C VAL A 155 -11.83 6.61 -15.18
N ARG A 156 -12.61 7.14 -16.13
CA ARG A 156 -12.16 8.16 -17.10
C ARG A 156 -10.83 7.78 -17.77
N ARG A 157 -10.78 6.55 -18.26
CA ARG A 157 -9.62 5.95 -18.92
C ARG A 157 -9.05 6.88 -20.01
N GLY A 158 -7.75 7.15 -19.94
CA GLY A 158 -7.03 7.97 -20.92
C GLY A 158 -7.26 9.47 -20.80
N GLU A 159 -8.12 9.93 -19.89
CA GLU A 159 -8.35 11.34 -19.65
C GLU A 159 -7.49 11.85 -18.48
N THR A 160 -6.86 13.01 -18.68
CA THR A 160 -5.99 13.69 -17.70
C THR A 160 -6.33 15.16 -17.51
N SER A 161 -7.54 15.59 -17.92
CA SER A 161 -8.02 16.93 -17.60
C SER A 161 -8.21 17.09 -16.09
N ALA A 162 -8.23 18.33 -15.59
CA ALA A 162 -8.44 18.60 -14.17
C ALA A 162 -9.71 17.92 -13.62
N ASP A 163 -10.84 18.04 -14.33
CA ASP A 163 -12.08 17.38 -13.93
C ASP A 163 -11.97 15.85 -13.92
N ALA A 164 -11.22 15.27 -14.86
CA ALA A 164 -10.98 13.83 -14.89
C ALA A 164 -10.16 13.37 -13.68
N LEU A 165 -9.07 14.07 -13.36
CA LEU A 165 -8.22 13.77 -12.22
C LEU A 165 -8.97 13.93 -10.90
N ARG A 166 -9.82 14.95 -10.76
CA ARG A 166 -10.69 15.12 -9.59
C ARG A 166 -11.67 13.96 -9.42
N GLU A 167 -12.26 13.46 -10.51
CA GLU A 167 -13.16 12.32 -10.45
C GLU A 167 -12.45 11.02 -10.07
N LYS A 168 -11.26 10.78 -10.65
CA LYS A 168 -10.38 9.67 -10.27
C LYS A 168 -10.00 9.74 -8.79
N ALA A 169 -9.65 10.93 -8.29
CA ALA A 169 -9.31 11.13 -6.89
C ALA A 169 -10.50 10.87 -5.95
N ARG A 170 -11.71 11.37 -6.28
CA ARG A 170 -12.93 11.07 -5.51
C ARG A 170 -13.22 9.57 -5.46
N PHE A 171 -13.06 8.89 -6.58
CA PHE A 171 -13.25 7.44 -6.65
C PHE A 171 -12.27 6.71 -5.73
N VAL A 172 -10.97 7.02 -5.82
CA VAL A 172 -9.93 6.39 -4.98
C VAL A 172 -10.11 6.72 -3.50
N MET A 173 -10.50 7.95 -3.16
CA MET A 173 -10.84 8.33 -1.78
C MET A 173 -12.02 7.52 -1.23
N GLY A 174 -13.01 7.21 -2.07
CA GLY A 174 -14.09 6.28 -1.74
C GLY A 174 -13.57 4.87 -1.42
N LEU A 175 -12.65 4.34 -2.24
CA LEU A 175 -12.01 3.04 -1.98
C LEU A 175 -11.22 3.03 -0.67
N MET A 176 -10.40 4.05 -0.42
CA MET A 176 -9.63 4.17 0.83
C MET A 176 -10.57 4.22 2.04
N THR A 177 -11.65 4.99 1.95
CA THR A 177 -12.66 5.10 3.02
C THR A 177 -13.34 3.75 3.29
N ALA A 178 -13.69 3.01 2.24
CA ALA A 178 -14.28 1.67 2.37
C ALA A 178 -13.33 0.68 3.03
N ARG A 179 -12.05 0.67 2.62
CA ARG A 179 -11.01 -0.21 3.21
C ARG A 179 -10.74 0.14 4.67
N LEU A 180 -10.62 1.42 5.02
CA LEU A 180 -10.48 1.87 6.41
C LEU A 180 -11.64 1.35 7.27
N LYS A 181 -12.88 1.56 6.80
CA LYS A 181 -14.08 1.09 7.50
C LYS A 181 -14.06 -0.43 7.70
N GLU A 182 -13.66 -1.19 6.69
CA GLU A 182 -13.60 -2.65 6.78
C GLU A 182 -12.50 -3.15 7.74
N LEU A 183 -11.38 -2.43 7.88
CA LEU A 183 -10.38 -2.66 8.94
C LEU A 183 -10.89 -2.26 10.34
N GLY A 184 -12.08 -1.67 10.44
CA GLY A 184 -12.58 -1.08 11.68
C GLY A 184 -11.76 0.12 12.15
N ALA A 185 -11.20 0.87 11.19
CA ALA A 185 -10.48 2.12 11.36
C ALA A 185 -11.25 3.27 10.69
N GLY A 186 -10.79 4.50 10.90
CA GLY A 186 -11.30 5.70 10.26
C GLY A 186 -10.17 6.66 9.89
N TRP A 187 -10.51 7.70 9.13
CA TRP A 187 -9.53 8.70 8.69
C TRP A 187 -8.85 9.40 9.87
N GLU A 188 -9.56 9.59 10.99
CA GLU A 188 -9.04 10.16 12.25
C GLU A 188 -7.88 9.36 12.87
N MET A 189 -7.65 8.12 12.40
CA MET A 189 -6.55 7.26 12.84
C MET A 189 -5.38 7.25 11.83
N ALA A 190 -5.52 7.89 10.68
CA ALA A 190 -4.47 7.95 9.67
C ALA A 190 -3.34 8.89 10.09
N THR A 191 -2.11 8.37 10.10
CA THR A 191 -0.89 9.14 10.42
C THR A 191 -0.10 9.50 9.17
N SER A 192 -0.34 8.79 8.06
CA SER A 192 0.26 9.09 6.76
C SER A 192 -0.72 8.72 5.65
N VAL A 193 -0.87 9.66 4.72
CA VAL A 193 -1.67 9.53 3.51
C VAL A 193 -0.75 9.86 2.34
N ASN A 194 -0.60 8.91 1.42
CA ASN A 194 0.28 9.06 0.27
C ASN A 194 -0.54 9.14 -1.00
N VAL A 195 -0.19 10.10 -1.86
CA VAL A 195 -0.80 10.31 -3.17
C VAL A 195 0.26 10.04 -4.22
N TYR A 196 -0.07 9.22 -5.20
CA TYR A 196 0.80 8.83 -6.30
C TYR A 196 0.17 9.27 -7.61
N THR A 197 0.70 10.34 -8.18
CA THR A 197 0.34 10.80 -9.52
C THR A 197 1.45 11.65 -10.11
N ALA A 198 1.61 11.59 -11.43
CA ALA A 198 2.49 12.47 -12.20
C ALA A 198 1.83 13.82 -12.54
N HIS A 199 0.58 14.03 -12.11
CA HIS A 199 -0.22 15.22 -12.42
C HIS A 199 -0.27 16.20 -11.25
N PRO A 200 -0.42 17.51 -11.49
CA PRO A 200 -0.59 18.50 -10.43
C PRO A 200 -1.82 18.19 -9.55
N ILE A 201 -1.66 18.25 -8.23
CA ILE A 201 -2.73 17.92 -7.28
C ILE A 201 -3.43 19.14 -6.68
N CYS A 202 -2.93 20.35 -6.93
CA CYS A 202 -3.41 21.56 -6.26
C CYS A 202 -4.92 21.78 -6.38
N GLU A 203 -5.50 21.48 -7.54
CA GLU A 203 -6.93 21.68 -7.81
C GLU A 203 -7.84 20.67 -7.08
N MET A 204 -7.34 19.48 -6.78
CA MET A 204 -8.08 18.43 -6.07
C MET A 204 -7.73 18.32 -4.58
N LEU A 205 -6.59 18.88 -4.16
CA LEU A 205 -6.03 18.69 -2.82
C LEU A 205 -7.01 19.09 -1.71
N ALA A 206 -7.47 20.34 -1.69
CA ALA A 206 -8.31 20.81 -0.59
C ALA A 206 -9.72 20.20 -0.61
N GLY A 207 -10.33 20.12 -1.80
CA GLY A 207 -11.74 19.74 -1.96
C GLY A 207 -11.97 18.23 -1.98
N ASP A 208 -11.18 17.50 -2.77
CA ASP A 208 -11.42 16.10 -3.09
C ASP A 208 -10.55 15.15 -2.25
N ILE A 209 -9.46 15.63 -1.63
CA ILE A 209 -8.54 14.80 -0.81
C ILE A 209 -8.62 15.17 0.68
N LEU A 210 -8.25 16.40 1.06
CA LEU A 210 -8.13 16.80 2.47
C LEU A 210 -9.48 16.89 3.17
N ARG A 211 -10.49 17.51 2.54
CA ARG A 211 -11.81 17.66 3.17
C ARG A 211 -12.45 16.31 3.54
N PRO A 212 -12.44 15.27 2.67
CA PRO A 212 -12.93 13.94 3.06
C PRO A 212 -12.15 13.25 4.19
N MET A 213 -10.87 13.61 4.43
CA MET A 213 -10.09 13.10 5.56
C MET A 213 -10.55 13.66 6.92
N GLY A 214 -11.41 14.69 6.93
CA GLY A 214 -11.93 15.28 8.16
C GLY A 214 -10.82 15.85 9.05
N ALA A 215 -10.83 15.52 10.34
CA ALA A 215 -9.87 16.04 11.32
C ALA A 215 -8.40 15.73 10.96
N SER A 216 -8.14 14.62 10.25
CA SER A 216 -6.79 14.23 9.84
C SER A 216 -6.23 15.07 8.70
N ALA A 217 -7.02 15.97 8.10
CA ALA A 217 -6.53 16.92 7.09
C ALA A 217 -5.35 17.76 7.59
N ILE A 218 -5.22 17.96 8.92
CA ILE A 218 -4.10 18.68 9.53
C ILE A 218 -2.73 18.07 9.23
N HIS A 219 -2.68 16.76 8.92
CA HIS A 219 -1.45 16.05 8.60
C HIS A 219 -1.03 16.23 7.13
N GLY A 220 -1.89 16.81 6.30
CA GLY A 220 -1.66 16.92 4.87
C GLY A 220 -1.53 15.56 4.18
N VAL A 221 -0.85 15.55 3.03
CA VAL A 221 -0.50 14.33 2.29
C VAL A 221 0.96 14.38 1.89
N THR A 222 1.58 13.21 1.72
CA THR A 222 2.83 13.12 0.97
C THR A 222 2.51 12.83 -0.47
N TRP A 223 2.82 13.78 -1.36
CA TRP A 223 2.71 13.58 -2.80
C TRP A 223 4.01 12.99 -3.34
N TYR A 224 3.93 11.79 -3.87
CA TYR A 224 4.98 11.18 -4.66
C TYR A 224 4.72 11.47 -6.14
N TYR A 225 5.67 12.15 -6.79
CA TYR A 225 5.66 12.38 -8.23
C TYR A 225 5.98 11.07 -8.97
N SER A 226 5.00 10.18 -8.99
CA SER A 226 5.09 8.80 -9.46
C SER A 226 3.80 8.42 -10.18
N ARG A 227 3.92 7.51 -11.15
CA ARG A 227 2.76 6.87 -11.78
C ARG A 227 2.33 5.63 -10.99
N PRO A 228 1.03 5.32 -10.96
CA PRO A 228 0.53 4.01 -10.56
C PRO A 228 1.20 2.86 -11.36
N PRO A 229 1.10 1.60 -10.91
CA PRO A 229 1.87 0.50 -11.48
C PRO A 229 1.36 0.04 -12.85
N ILE A 230 0.21 0.52 -13.32
CA ILE A 230 -0.39 0.09 -14.59
C ILE A 230 -0.54 1.31 -15.49
N VAL A 231 -0.10 1.20 -16.75
CA VAL A 231 -0.04 2.30 -17.73
C VAL A 231 -1.34 3.07 -17.95
N SER A 232 -2.51 2.48 -17.69
CA SER A 232 -3.82 3.12 -17.88
C SER A 232 -4.32 3.89 -16.66
N ILE A 233 -3.63 3.78 -15.52
CA ILE A 233 -4.03 4.35 -14.23
C ILE A 233 -3.16 5.59 -13.97
N GLU A 234 -3.78 6.70 -13.57
CA GLU A 234 -3.18 8.03 -13.46
C GLU A 234 -3.14 8.56 -12.01
N TYR A 235 -3.92 7.96 -11.09
CA TYR A 235 -4.02 8.37 -9.70
C TYR A 235 -4.16 7.18 -8.75
N GLU A 236 -3.25 7.06 -7.78
CA GLU A 236 -3.29 6.02 -6.74
C GLU A 236 -3.08 6.64 -5.35
N MET A 237 -3.67 6.00 -4.33
CA MET A 237 -3.42 6.34 -2.93
C MET A 237 -3.17 5.11 -2.08
N ASP A 238 -2.40 5.29 -1.02
CA ASP A 238 -2.38 4.40 0.14
C ASP A 238 -2.51 5.21 1.44
N VAL A 239 -2.82 4.50 2.53
CA VAL A 239 -3.04 5.09 3.85
C VAL A 239 -2.45 4.20 4.92
N ARG A 240 -1.82 4.78 5.93
CA ARG A 240 -1.40 4.04 7.13
C ARG A 240 -1.70 4.83 8.41
N GLY A 241 -1.99 4.08 9.46
CA GLY A 241 -2.02 4.56 10.84
C GLY A 241 -0.97 3.78 11.63
N CYS A 242 0.16 4.39 11.96
CA CYS A 242 1.27 3.76 12.66
C CYS A 242 1.82 4.72 13.72
N GLU A 243 2.14 4.21 14.90
CA GLU A 243 2.76 5.01 15.96
C GLU A 243 4.29 5.09 15.79
N ARG A 244 4.88 4.19 14.99
CA ARG A 244 6.32 4.12 14.76
C ARG A 244 6.67 3.96 13.29
N GLU A 245 7.51 4.87 12.81
CA GLU A 245 8.21 4.76 11.54
C GLU A 245 9.73 4.75 11.80
N ILE A 246 10.46 3.83 11.16
CA ILE A 246 11.92 3.75 11.25
C ILE A 246 12.56 3.78 9.87
N VAL A 247 13.78 4.34 9.80
CA VAL A 247 14.62 4.28 8.61
C VAL A 247 15.74 3.26 8.85
N LEU A 248 15.82 2.26 7.99
CA LEU A 248 16.86 1.23 8.03
C LEU A 248 18.09 1.69 7.25
N SER A 249 19.26 1.33 7.77
CA SER A 249 20.58 1.53 7.14
C SER A 249 20.97 0.37 6.25
#